data_AF-A0A2H3NMY4-F1
#
_entry.id   AF-A0A2H3NMY4-F1
#
_cell.length_a   1.000
_cell.length_b   1.000
_cell.length_c   1.000
_cell.angle_alpha   90.00
_cell.angle_beta   90.00
_cell.angle_gamma   90.00
#
_symmetry.space_group_name_H-M   'P 1'
#
loop_
_entity.id
_entity.type
_entity.pdbx_description
1 polymer ?
#
loop_
_entity_poly.entity_id
_entity_poly.type
_entity_poly.pdbx_seq_one_letter_code
_entity_poly.pdbx_strand_id
1 'polypeptide(L)'
;MALQDLTSDEQKIVLDCLNASVEGPFFPDWEFSTLFGLSQEEVRGVIQRWPVDDTSDETAALAINNAMNNLLGYPHQENEAWRRYISAPQEEVYTILKKWRGHDVNQYFDDMR
;
A
#
# COMPACT_ATOMS: atom_id res chain seq x y z
N MET A 1 4.57 4.00 -11.98
CA MET A 1 5.48 2.84 -12.04
C MET A 1 4.64 1.59 -12.22
N ALA A 2 5.19 0.50 -12.75
CA ALA A 2 4.44 -0.74 -12.92
C ALA A 2 4.68 -1.68 -11.73
N LEU A 3 3.67 -2.48 -11.36
CA LEU A 3 3.78 -3.46 -10.27
C LEU A 3 4.96 -4.43 -10.48
N GLN A 4 5.26 -4.74 -11.75
CA GLN A 4 6.37 -5.59 -12.18
C GLN A 4 7.78 -5.08 -11.81
N ASP A 5 7.91 -3.81 -11.43
CA ASP A 5 9.18 -3.23 -10.97
C ASP A 5 9.45 -3.56 -9.49
N LEU A 6 8.44 -4.08 -8.77
CA LEU A 6 8.56 -4.63 -7.43
C LEU A 6 8.92 -6.12 -7.50
N THR A 7 9.81 -6.55 -6.60
CA THR A 7 10.12 -7.96 -6.37
C THR A 7 8.89 -8.71 -5.85
N SER A 8 8.88 -10.04 -5.94
CA SER A 8 7.77 -10.85 -5.44
C SER A 8 7.49 -10.65 -3.95
N ASP A 9 8.52 -10.40 -3.14
CA ASP A 9 8.37 -10.12 -1.71
C ASP A 9 7.76 -8.73 -1.47
N GLU A 10 8.22 -7.70 -2.21
CA GLU A 10 7.63 -6.36 -2.15
C GLU A 10 6.16 -6.38 -2.61
N GLN A 11 5.83 -7.14 -3.67
CA GLN A 11 4.44 -7.31 -4.13
C GLN A 11 3.57 -7.98 -3.06
N LYS A 12 4.10 -8.95 -2.33
CA LYS A 12 3.39 -9.56 -1.20
C LYS A 12 3.10 -8.54 -0.10
N ILE A 13 4.06 -7.68 0.23
CA ILE A 13 3.86 -6.61 1.22
C ILE A 13 2.80 -5.59 0.76
N VAL A 14 2.77 -5.27 -0.53
CA VAL A 14 1.70 -4.44 -1.10
C VAL A 14 0.33 -5.12 -0.96
N LEU A 15 0.25 -6.42 -1.24
CA LEU A 15 -0.98 -7.20 -1.08
C LEU A 15 -1.42 -7.26 0.38
N ASP A 16 -0.50 -7.40 1.32
CA ASP A 16 -0.78 -7.32 2.76
C ASP A 16 -1.38 -5.96 3.12
N CYS A 17 -0.82 -4.85 2.61
CA CYS A 17 -1.35 -3.51 2.84
C CYS A 17 -2.78 -3.32 2.28
N LEU A 18 -3.06 -3.87 1.09
CA LEU A 18 -4.41 -3.86 0.52
C LEU A 18 -5.39 -4.64 1.41
N ASN A 19 -5.04 -5.86 1.81
CA ASN A 19 -5.88 -6.68 2.70
C ASN A 19 -6.07 -6.02 4.07
N ALA A 20 -5.01 -5.46 4.65
CA ALA A 20 -5.06 -4.73 5.91
C ALA A 20 -6.05 -3.57 5.83
N SER A 21 -6.11 -2.88 4.69
CA SER A 21 -7.00 -1.74 4.51
C SER A 21 -8.49 -2.14 4.55
N VAL A 22 -8.86 -3.31 4.02
CA VAL A 22 -10.28 -3.73 3.92
C VAL A 22 -10.73 -4.72 4.99
N GLU A 23 -9.81 -5.52 5.55
CA GLU A 23 -10.12 -6.53 6.57
C GLU A 23 -9.56 -6.19 7.96
N GLY A 24 -8.74 -5.14 8.06
CA GLY A 24 -8.10 -4.71 9.29
C GLY A 24 -8.79 -3.53 9.97
N PRO A 25 -8.49 -3.27 11.26
CA PRO A 25 -9.13 -2.20 12.04
C PRO A 25 -8.59 -0.80 11.74
N PHE A 26 -7.80 -0.60 10.68
CA PHE A 26 -7.02 0.62 10.46
C PHE A 26 -7.85 1.81 10.01
N PHE A 27 -8.96 1.56 9.31
CA PHE A 27 -9.80 2.61 8.73
C PHE A 27 -11.26 2.38 9.09
N PRO A 28 -11.96 3.39 9.61
CA PRO A 28 -13.39 3.25 9.85
C PRO A 28 -14.17 3.25 8.54
N ASP A 29 -15.18 2.39 8.43
CA ASP A 29 -15.98 2.19 7.21
C ASP A 29 -16.53 3.51 6.62
N TRP A 30 -16.97 4.43 7.49
CA TRP A 30 -17.57 5.70 7.06
C TRP A 30 -16.57 6.67 6.44
N GLU A 31 -15.28 6.54 6.71
CA GLU A 31 -14.23 7.43 6.18
C GLU A 31 -13.46 6.78 5.03
N PHE A 32 -13.59 5.46 4.84
CA PHE A 32 -12.80 4.68 3.90
C PHE A 32 -12.76 5.30 2.50
N SER A 33 -13.93 5.61 1.92
CA SER A 33 -14.02 6.18 0.58
C SER A 33 -13.43 7.58 0.46
N THR A 34 -13.41 8.35 1.55
CA THR A 34 -12.79 9.69 1.59
C THR A 34 -11.26 9.57 1.63
N LEU A 35 -10.73 8.60 2.37
CA LEU A 35 -9.29 8.35 2.47
C LEU A 35 -8.73 7.69 1.21
N PHE A 36 -9.47 6.77 0.59
CA PHE A 36 -9.01 5.99 -0.55
C PHE A 36 -9.40 6.59 -1.89
N GLY A 37 -10.44 7.43 -1.96
CA GLY A 37 -11.09 7.79 -3.23
C GLY A 37 -11.75 6.59 -3.92
N LEU A 38 -11.91 5.47 -3.21
CA LEU A 38 -12.44 4.18 -3.67
C LEU A 38 -13.28 3.56 -2.54
N SER A 39 -14.30 2.81 -2.89
CA SER A 39 -15.03 1.93 -1.98
C SER A 39 -14.18 0.73 -1.53
N GLN A 40 -14.57 0.10 -0.41
CA GLN A 40 -13.93 -1.16 0.00
C GLN A 40 -14.13 -2.26 -1.05
N GLU A 41 -15.27 -2.28 -1.74
CA GLU A 41 -15.57 -3.22 -2.82
C GLU A 41 -14.61 -3.07 -4.00
N GLU A 42 -14.31 -1.83 -4.42
CA GLU A 42 -13.32 -1.56 -5.47
C GLU A 42 -11.93 -2.06 -5.07
N VAL A 43 -11.50 -1.80 -3.83
CA VAL A 43 -10.23 -2.29 -3.31
C VAL A 43 -10.21 -3.84 -3.23
N ARG A 44 -11.29 -4.48 -2.78
CA ARG A 44 -11.44 -5.95 -2.83
C ARG A 44 -11.37 -6.48 -4.25
N GLY A 45 -11.93 -5.76 -5.23
CA GLY A 45 -11.83 -6.11 -6.65
C GLY A 45 -10.40 -6.06 -7.19
N VAL A 46 -9.54 -5.17 -6.67
CA VAL A 46 -8.10 -5.16 -6.97
C VAL A 46 -7.41 -6.38 -6.33
N ILE A 47 -7.71 -6.70 -5.07
CA ILE A 47 -7.15 -7.86 -4.36
C ILE A 47 -7.47 -9.17 -5.09
N GLN A 48 -8.72 -9.35 -5.55
CA GLN A 48 -9.16 -10.57 -6.23
C GLN A 48 -8.48 -10.81 -7.58
N ARG A 49 -8.00 -9.74 -8.23
CA ARG A 49 -7.31 -9.80 -9.51
C ARG A 49 -5.79 -9.86 -9.35
N TRP A 50 -5.27 -9.98 -8.12
CA TRP A 50 -3.83 -9.93 -7.87
C TRP A 50 -3.10 -11.17 -8.43
N PRO A 51 -1.92 -11.02 -9.07
CA PRO A 51 -1.26 -9.75 -9.40
C PRO A 51 -1.95 -9.00 -10.54
N VAL A 52 -1.97 -7.67 -10.47
CA VAL A 52 -2.61 -6.84 -11.50
C VAL A 52 -1.72 -6.80 -12.74
N ASP A 53 -2.21 -7.37 -13.83
CA ASP A 53 -1.49 -7.49 -15.11
C ASP A 53 -1.43 -6.18 -15.91
N ASP A 54 -2.37 -5.24 -15.65
CA ASP A 54 -2.52 -4.01 -16.42
C ASP A 54 -1.89 -2.81 -15.71
N THR A 55 -0.82 -2.28 -16.30
CA THR A 55 -0.09 -1.11 -15.78
C THR A 55 -0.83 0.22 -15.99
N SER A 56 -1.95 0.22 -16.71
CA SER A 56 -2.83 1.37 -16.92
C SER A 56 -4.08 1.36 -16.04
N ASP A 57 -4.26 0.36 -15.18
CA ASP A 57 -5.40 0.29 -14.25
C ASP A 57 -5.27 1.38 -13.16
N GLU A 58 -5.90 2.53 -13.40
CA GLU A 58 -5.94 3.67 -12.48
C GLU A 58 -6.55 3.29 -11.13
N THR A 59 -7.52 2.36 -11.10
CA THR A 59 -8.15 1.90 -9.86
C THR A 59 -7.16 1.12 -9.02
N ALA A 60 -6.41 0.20 -9.64
CA ALA A 60 -5.36 -0.54 -8.97
C ALA A 60 -4.24 0.38 -8.48
N ALA A 61 -3.82 1.34 -9.31
CA ALA A 61 -2.78 2.28 -8.94
C ALA A 61 -3.18 3.16 -7.74
N LEU A 62 -4.43 3.64 -7.73
CA LEU A 62 -4.98 4.42 -6.62
C LEU A 62 -5.11 3.59 -5.34
N ALA A 63 -5.62 2.37 -5.44
CA ALA A 63 -5.74 1.45 -4.31
C ALA A 63 -4.38 1.12 -3.68
N ILE A 64 -3.38 0.78 -4.49
CA ILE A 64 -2.01 0.46 -4.05
C ILE A 64 -1.38 1.67 -3.35
N ASN A 65 -1.43 2.85 -3.98
CA ASN A 65 -0.84 4.06 -3.41
C ASN A 65 -1.51 4.43 -2.08
N ASN A 66 -2.85 4.43 -2.03
CA ASN A 66 -3.58 4.92 -0.87
C ASN A 66 -3.55 3.91 0.28
N ALA A 67 -3.54 2.60 0.02
CA ALA A 67 -3.33 1.59 1.06
C ALA A 67 -2.03 1.83 1.82
N MET A 68 -0.89 1.85 1.11
CA MET A 68 0.41 2.08 1.76
C MET A 68 0.50 3.48 2.39
N ASN A 69 0.06 4.52 1.69
CA ASN A 69 0.15 5.89 2.17
C ASN A 69 -0.68 6.13 3.43
N ASN A 70 -1.91 5.64 3.46
CA ASN A 70 -2.82 5.88 4.57
C ASN A 70 -2.45 4.99 5.76
N LEU A 71 -1.97 3.76 5.55
CA LEU A 71 -1.43 2.93 6.64
C LEU A 71 -0.22 3.58 7.33
N LEU A 72 0.59 4.35 6.60
CA LEU A 72 1.75 5.04 7.18
C LEU A 72 1.39 6.42 7.79
N GLY A 73 0.35 7.08 7.28
CA GLY A 73 0.07 8.49 7.58
C GLY A 73 -1.22 8.78 8.36
N TYR A 74 -2.23 7.91 8.27
CA TYR A 74 -3.49 8.08 8.99
C TYR A 74 -3.33 7.65 10.45
N PRO A 75 -3.80 8.44 11.43
CA PRO A 75 -3.61 8.15 12.85
C PRO A 75 -4.54 7.04 13.37
N HIS A 76 -4.36 5.82 12.84
CA HIS A 76 -5.20 4.66 13.16
C HIS A 76 -5.01 4.15 14.60
N GLN A 77 -3.87 4.41 15.25
CA GLN A 77 -3.51 3.89 16.59
C GLN A 77 -3.40 2.34 16.70
N GLU A 78 -3.68 1.62 15.63
CA GLU A 78 -3.61 0.16 15.49
C GLU A 78 -2.18 -0.45 15.33
N ASN A 79 -1.22 -0.03 16.14
CA ASN A 79 0.16 -0.55 16.07
C ASN A 79 0.25 -2.06 16.37
N GLU A 80 -0.61 -2.57 17.24
CA GLU A 80 -0.65 -4.01 17.56
C GLU A 80 -1.25 -4.84 16.42
N ALA A 81 -2.23 -4.31 15.70
CA ALA A 81 -2.85 -4.98 14.57
C ALA A 81 -1.88 -5.08 13.39
N TRP A 82 -0.97 -4.11 13.24
CA TRP A 82 0.02 -4.07 12.15
C TRP A 82 0.65 -5.44 11.86
N ARG A 83 1.26 -6.07 12.87
CA ARG A 83 1.98 -7.35 12.69
C ARG A 83 1.07 -8.54 12.37
N ARG A 84 -0.25 -8.41 12.56
CA ARG A 84 -1.23 -9.46 12.21
C ARG A 84 -1.60 -9.41 10.74
N TYR A 85 -1.59 -8.22 10.15
CA TYR A 85 -2.06 -7.99 8.77
C TYR A 85 -0.93 -7.71 7.80
N ILE A 86 0.18 -7.13 8.26
CA ILE A 86 1.29 -6.68 7.43
C ILE A 86 2.55 -7.38 7.90
N SER A 87 3.14 -8.17 7.00
CA SER A 87 4.31 -8.99 7.31
C SER A 87 5.61 -8.18 7.47
N ALA A 88 5.62 -6.93 7.00
CA ALA A 88 6.77 -6.03 7.02
C ALA A 88 6.62 -4.89 8.04
N PRO A 89 7.71 -4.34 8.58
CA PRO A 89 7.67 -3.13 9.40
C PRO A 89 7.32 -1.88 8.57
N GLN A 90 6.92 -0.79 9.25
CA GLN A 90 6.49 0.45 8.59
C GLN A 90 7.58 1.05 7.69
N GLU A 91 8.85 0.96 8.09
CA GLU A 91 9.99 1.47 7.34
C GLU A 91 10.17 0.78 5.98
N GLU A 92 9.87 -0.51 5.93
CA GLU A 92 9.93 -1.29 4.69
C GLU A 92 8.76 -0.94 3.76
N VAL A 93 7.54 -0.82 4.30
CA VAL A 93 6.37 -0.33 3.53
C VAL A 93 6.64 1.08 2.98
N TYR A 94 7.26 1.95 3.77
CA TYR A 94 7.66 3.29 3.32
C TYR A 94 8.66 3.25 2.16
N THR A 95 9.65 2.34 2.23
CA THR A 95 10.64 2.15 1.17
C THR A 95 9.99 1.67 -0.12
N ILE A 96 9.05 0.72 -0.03
CA ILE A 96 8.26 0.23 -1.17
C ILE A 96 7.39 1.34 -1.75
N LEU A 97 6.74 2.15 -0.91
CA LEU A 97 5.94 3.28 -1.37
C LEU A 97 6.77 4.32 -2.12
N LYS A 98 7.99 4.64 -1.64
CA LYS A 98 8.93 5.52 -2.35
C LYS A 98 9.28 4.96 -3.72
N LYS A 99 9.67 3.67 -3.75
CA LYS A 99 9.97 2.96 -5.00
C LYS A 99 8.79 3.02 -5.95
N TRP A 100 7.59 2.66 -5.51
CA TRP A 100 6.33 2.73 -6.27
C TRP A 100 6.06 4.11 -6.88
N ARG A 101 6.33 5.20 -6.13
CA ARG A 101 6.18 6.58 -6.61
C ARG A 101 7.28 7.02 -7.57
N GLY A 102 8.27 6.18 -7.84
CA GLY A 102 9.44 6.53 -8.66
C GLY A 102 10.42 7.46 -7.95
N HIS A 103 10.37 7.53 -6.62
CA HIS A 103 11.41 8.23 -5.86
C HIS A 103 12.65 7.32 -5.82
N ASP A 104 13.78 7.83 -6.30
CA ASP A 104 15.04 7.08 -6.26
C ASP A 104 15.43 6.79 -4.80
N VAL A 105 15.53 5.51 -4.46
CA VAL A 105 15.94 5.06 -3.13
C VAL A 105 17.43 5.36 -2.89
N ASN A 106 18.23 5.55 -3.94
CA ASN A 106 19.67 5.81 -3.85
C ASN A 106 20.02 7.26 -3.52
N GLN A 107 19.16 8.25 -3.83
CA GLN A 107 19.47 9.67 -3.53
C GLN A 107 19.65 9.94 -2.03
N TYR A 108 19.00 9.16 -1.15
CA TYR A 108 19.09 9.36 0.30
C TYR A 108 20.49 9.03 0.88
N PHE A 109 21.25 8.13 0.24
CA PHE A 109 22.61 7.79 0.68
C PHE A 109 23.68 8.71 0.10
N ASP A 110 23.40 9.34 -1.05
CA ASP A 110 24.30 10.31 -1.67
C ASP A 110 24.22 11.70 -1.00
N ASP A 111 23.05 12.09 -0.49
CA ASP A 111 22.83 13.37 0.21
C ASP A 111 23.37 13.42 1.65
N MET A 112 23.88 12.29 2.17
CA MET A 112 24.48 12.19 3.51
C MET A 112 26.02 12.08 3.49
N ARG A 113 26.68 12.33 2.35
CA ARG A 113 28.12 12.17 2.17
C ARG A 113 28.88 13.47 1.94
#